data_AF-A0A537THL9-F1
#
_entry.id   AF-A0A537THL9-F1
#
_cell.length_a   1.000
_cell.length_b   1.000
_cell.length_c   1.000
_cell.angle_alpha   90.00
_cell.angle_beta   90.00
_cell.angle_gamma   90.00
#
_symmetry.space_group_name_H-M   'P 1'
#
loop_
_entity.id
_entity.type
_entity.pdbx_description
1 polymer ?
#
loop_
_entity_poly.entity_id
_entity_poly.type
_entity_poly.pdbx_seq_one_letter_code
_entity_poly.pdbx_strand_id
1 'polypeptide(L)'
;FAPPREPIDLSEYAIGLNVARIIADGGTLQLGIGRLGDAVTQALILRHRHSTEFRELVVRLDPDDRTPAGLRETGPFATGLYGVSEMFVEGFLDLMRTGVLKREVDGALLHAGFFLGSRGFYRALREMPESDLAKLRMGAVSFVNELYGEEAQKRRARVKARFVNNAMMATLLGAVVSDALENGQVVSGVGGQYNFVAQSFALADARSIIALRATRAAKRRTTSTILWNYGHTTISRHLRDIVVTEYGIADLRGKTDRDVIAAMLAIADSHFQDELLRRAKDAGKIERDFELPAACRHNTPERIARALEHACEAGLLPPFPFGSDFTASEERLIPALKLLRAAPPLRLVRLLARGFLSSAPSREVRECLARMGFAHPSGLLEHVEAALLHATLDAPS
;
A
#
# COMPACT_ATOMS: atom_id res chain seq x y z
N PHE A 1 15.78 8.84 -11.76
CA PHE A 1 15.53 9.36 -10.40
C PHE A 1 14.37 8.53 -9.86
N ALA A 2 14.62 7.61 -8.92
CA ALA A 2 13.56 6.81 -8.32
C ALA A 2 13.20 7.42 -6.97
N PRO A 3 11.90 7.49 -6.60
CA PRO A 3 11.53 7.94 -5.27
C PRO A 3 12.17 6.99 -4.24
N PRO A 4 12.79 7.52 -3.17
CA PRO A 4 13.37 6.68 -2.14
C PRO A 4 12.28 5.84 -1.47
N ARG A 5 12.66 4.63 -1.03
CA ARG A 5 11.73 3.76 -0.29
C ARG A 5 11.31 4.41 1.01
N GLU A 6 10.01 4.39 1.27
CA GLU A 6 9.46 4.87 2.53
C GLU A 6 9.10 3.69 3.44
N PRO A 7 9.17 3.88 4.77
CA PRO A 7 8.80 2.81 5.70
C PRO A 7 7.32 2.49 5.55
N ILE A 8 6.98 1.20 5.51
CA ILE A 8 5.60 0.71 5.51
C ILE A 8 5.04 0.82 6.94
N ASP A 9 3.83 1.34 7.09
CA ASP A 9 3.13 1.37 8.37
C ASP A 9 2.07 0.26 8.48
N LEU A 10 1.51 0.13 9.67
CA LEU A 10 0.54 -0.93 9.99
C LEU A 10 -0.74 -0.83 9.14
N SER A 11 -1.15 0.37 8.74
CA SER A 11 -2.32 0.54 7.88
C SER A 11 -2.04 -0.02 6.49
N GLU A 12 -0.88 0.28 5.92
CA GLU A 12 -0.48 -0.28 4.63
C GLU A 12 -0.24 -1.79 4.69
N TYR A 13 0.32 -2.31 5.79
CA TYR A 13 0.43 -3.75 5.99
C TYR A 13 -0.93 -4.45 6.04
N ALA A 14 -1.89 -3.89 6.77
CA ALA A 14 -3.25 -4.43 6.79
C ALA A 14 -3.89 -4.41 5.40
N ILE A 15 -3.71 -3.33 4.64
CA ILE A 15 -4.14 -3.26 3.22
C ILE A 15 -3.46 -4.36 2.41
N GLY A 16 -2.14 -4.51 2.52
CA GLY A 16 -1.36 -5.53 1.83
C GLY A 16 -1.88 -6.95 2.11
N LEU A 17 -2.15 -7.27 3.38
CA LEU A 17 -2.73 -8.55 3.81
C LEU A 17 -4.16 -8.75 3.26
N ASN A 18 -4.98 -7.70 3.24
CA ASN A 18 -6.32 -7.72 2.64
C ASN A 18 -6.29 -7.94 1.13
N VAL A 19 -5.33 -7.34 0.41
CA VAL A 19 -5.14 -7.58 -1.02
C VAL A 19 -4.60 -8.99 -1.26
N ALA A 20 -3.58 -9.42 -0.52
CA ALA A 20 -2.92 -10.71 -0.73
C ALA A 20 -3.89 -11.89 -0.58
N ARG A 21 -4.90 -11.78 0.29
CA ARG A 21 -5.93 -12.81 0.48
C ARG A 21 -6.98 -12.89 -0.63
N ILE A 22 -6.87 -12.07 -1.68
CA ILE A 22 -7.72 -12.11 -2.88
C ILE A 22 -6.93 -12.26 -4.19
N ILE A 23 -5.63 -12.56 -4.09
CA ILE A 23 -4.77 -12.88 -5.24
C ILE A 23 -4.78 -14.39 -5.51
N ALA A 24 -5.32 -14.83 -6.64
CA ALA A 24 -5.45 -16.26 -6.90
C ALA A 24 -4.14 -16.93 -7.33
N ASP A 25 -3.86 -18.14 -6.82
CA ASP A 25 -2.78 -18.96 -7.37
C ASP A 25 -3.06 -19.36 -8.83
N GLY A 26 -2.00 -19.41 -9.63
CA GLY A 26 -2.07 -19.58 -11.08
C GLY A 26 -2.55 -18.33 -11.83
N GLY A 27 -2.73 -17.21 -11.13
CA GLY A 27 -3.31 -15.99 -11.70
C GLY A 27 -2.31 -15.07 -12.41
N THR A 28 -2.78 -13.85 -12.63
CA THR A 28 -2.02 -12.75 -13.22
C THR A 28 -2.03 -11.56 -12.30
N LEU A 29 -0.88 -10.88 -12.17
CA LEU A 29 -0.71 -9.76 -11.26
C LEU A 29 -0.21 -8.52 -11.98
N GLN A 30 -0.89 -7.40 -11.74
CA GLN A 30 -0.34 -6.06 -11.92
C GLN A 30 -0.18 -5.40 -10.55
N LEU A 31 0.95 -4.76 -10.34
CA LEU A 31 1.27 -4.00 -9.13
C LEU A 31 1.77 -2.60 -9.49
N GLY A 32 1.34 -1.61 -8.71
CA GLY A 32 1.90 -0.26 -8.73
C GLY A 32 3.17 -0.11 -7.90
N ILE A 33 3.58 1.15 -7.70
CA ILE A 33 4.78 1.54 -6.94
C ILE A 33 4.45 1.97 -5.50
N GLY A 34 5.49 2.14 -4.70
CA GLY A 34 5.44 2.76 -3.37
C GLY A 34 4.97 1.82 -2.26
N ARG A 35 4.74 2.40 -1.07
CA ARG A 35 4.48 1.66 0.19
C ARG A 35 3.40 0.59 0.08
N LEU A 36 2.31 0.88 -0.62
CA LEU A 36 1.23 -0.09 -0.80
C LEU A 36 1.64 -1.25 -1.73
N GLY A 37 2.39 -0.97 -2.80
CA GLY A 37 2.93 -2.03 -3.67
C GLY A 37 3.90 -2.94 -2.90
N ASP A 38 4.76 -2.34 -2.09
CA ASP A 38 5.70 -3.08 -1.24
C ASP A 38 4.97 -3.89 -0.14
N ALA A 39 3.92 -3.33 0.46
CA ALA A 39 3.11 -4.03 1.46
C ALA A 39 2.38 -5.23 0.87
N VAL A 40 1.81 -5.10 -0.35
CA VAL A 40 1.20 -6.23 -1.07
C VAL A 40 2.25 -7.28 -1.40
N THR A 41 3.43 -6.87 -1.87
CA THR A 41 4.55 -7.77 -2.17
C THR A 41 4.95 -8.57 -0.94
N GLN A 42 5.16 -7.92 0.21
CA GLN A 42 5.55 -8.58 1.45
C GLN A 42 4.43 -9.51 1.95
N ALA A 43 3.17 -9.10 1.84
CA ALA A 43 2.04 -9.95 2.23
C ALA A 43 1.92 -11.21 1.35
N LEU A 44 2.23 -11.13 0.05
CA LEU A 44 2.28 -12.29 -0.84
C LEU A 44 3.43 -13.24 -0.47
N ILE A 45 4.59 -12.70 -0.12
CA ILE A 45 5.75 -13.49 0.36
C ILE A 45 5.42 -14.17 1.69
N LEU A 46 4.80 -13.45 2.62
CA LEU A 46 4.36 -13.99 3.90
C LEU A 46 3.36 -15.12 3.68
N ARG A 47 2.34 -14.91 2.86
CA ARG A 47 1.38 -15.94 2.47
C ARG A 47 2.06 -17.18 1.87
N HIS A 48 3.13 -16.99 1.10
CA HIS A 48 3.83 -18.09 0.45
C HIS A 48 4.73 -18.88 1.39
N ARG A 49 5.55 -18.20 2.20
CA ARG A 49 6.59 -18.81 3.05
C ARG A 49 6.13 -19.13 4.47
N HIS A 50 5.17 -18.36 4.97
CA HIS A 50 4.66 -18.39 6.35
C HIS A 50 3.12 -18.43 6.32
N SER A 51 2.57 -19.43 5.61
CA SER A 51 1.13 -19.49 5.32
C SER A 51 0.27 -19.63 6.58
N THR A 52 0.80 -20.20 7.66
CA THR A 52 0.09 -20.36 8.94
C THR A 52 -0.06 -19.00 9.61
N GLU A 53 1.03 -18.27 9.74
CA GLU A 53 1.10 -16.93 10.31
C GLU A 53 0.27 -15.93 9.48
N PHE A 54 0.31 -16.06 8.15
CA PHE A 54 -0.56 -15.27 7.28
C PHE A 54 -2.05 -15.51 7.56
N ARG A 55 -2.48 -16.77 7.72
CA ARG A 55 -3.88 -17.10 8.04
C ARG A 55 -4.30 -16.55 9.40
N GLU A 56 -3.42 -16.65 10.40
CA GLU A 56 -3.67 -16.08 11.73
C GLU A 56 -3.85 -14.56 11.67
N LEU A 57 -3.01 -13.85 10.90
CA LEU A 57 -3.14 -12.42 10.71
C LEU A 57 -4.42 -12.04 9.98
N VAL A 58 -4.80 -12.80 8.96
CA VAL A 58 -6.07 -12.60 8.24
C VAL A 58 -7.26 -12.73 9.20
N VAL A 59 -7.28 -13.74 10.07
CA VAL A 59 -8.32 -13.93 11.09
C VAL A 59 -8.32 -12.80 12.12
N ARG A 60 -7.15 -12.35 12.58
CA ARG A 60 -7.07 -11.22 13.54
C ARG A 60 -7.54 -9.90 12.94
N LEU A 61 -7.27 -9.66 11.66
CA LEU A 61 -7.73 -8.47 10.94
C LEU A 61 -9.23 -8.49 10.64
N ASP A 62 -9.78 -9.69 10.43
CA ASP A 62 -11.17 -9.90 10.01
C ASP A 62 -11.77 -11.17 10.64
N PRO A 63 -12.12 -11.13 11.94
CA PRO A 63 -12.58 -12.32 12.68
C PRO A 63 -13.86 -12.95 12.13
N ASP A 64 -14.72 -12.13 11.52
CA ASP A 64 -16.01 -12.55 10.96
C ASP A 64 -15.89 -13.08 9.52
N ASP A 65 -14.66 -13.23 8.99
CA ASP A 65 -14.36 -13.69 7.62
C ASP A 65 -15.25 -13.01 6.57
N ARG A 66 -15.29 -11.67 6.58
CA ARG A 66 -16.06 -10.84 5.64
C ARG A 66 -15.44 -10.82 4.24
N THR A 67 -14.41 -11.63 3.99
CA THR A 67 -13.81 -11.81 2.68
C THR A 67 -14.86 -12.42 1.74
N PRO A 68 -15.08 -11.87 0.53
CA PRO A 68 -16.05 -12.43 -0.41
C PRO A 68 -15.78 -13.92 -0.69
N ALA A 69 -16.80 -14.77 -0.53
CA ALA A 69 -16.67 -16.24 -0.51
C ALA A 69 -16.01 -16.86 -1.76
N GLY A 70 -16.02 -16.17 -2.91
CA GLY A 70 -15.38 -16.60 -4.16
C GLY A 70 -13.98 -16.02 -4.42
N LEU A 71 -13.44 -15.21 -3.51
CA LEU A 71 -12.14 -14.55 -3.67
C LEU A 71 -11.11 -14.99 -2.63
N ARG A 72 -11.49 -15.78 -1.63
CA ARG A 72 -10.63 -16.09 -0.49
C ARG A 72 -9.46 -16.99 -0.89
N GLU A 73 -8.25 -16.49 -0.67
CA GLU A 73 -7.01 -17.06 -1.14
C GLU A 73 -5.95 -17.02 -0.03
N THR A 74 -5.82 -18.10 0.76
CA THR A 74 -4.91 -18.13 1.93
C THR A 74 -3.80 -19.16 1.85
N GLY A 75 -3.80 -20.01 0.82
CA GLY A 75 -2.75 -21.02 0.60
C GLY A 75 -1.52 -20.46 -0.11
N PRO A 76 -0.36 -21.12 -0.03
CA PRO A 76 0.83 -20.71 -0.77
C PRO A 76 0.62 -20.80 -2.29
N PHE A 77 1.49 -20.15 -3.06
CA PHE A 77 1.49 -20.22 -4.53
C PHE A 77 2.15 -21.51 -5.04
N ALA A 78 1.34 -22.51 -5.38
CA ALA A 78 1.82 -23.77 -5.93
C ALA A 78 2.18 -23.60 -7.41
N THR A 79 1.25 -23.04 -8.19
CA THR A 79 1.45 -22.74 -9.62
C THR A 79 2.26 -21.46 -9.82
N GLY A 80 2.06 -20.47 -8.96
CA GLY A 80 2.70 -19.16 -9.09
C GLY A 80 1.88 -18.16 -9.89
N LEU A 81 2.39 -16.93 -9.89
CA LEU A 81 1.82 -15.80 -10.61
C LEU A 81 2.62 -15.52 -11.88
N TYR A 82 1.91 -14.98 -12.87
CA TYR A 82 2.47 -14.32 -14.04
C TYR A 82 2.28 -12.81 -13.89
N GLY A 83 3.30 -12.02 -14.19
CA GLY A 83 3.27 -10.56 -14.11
C GLY A 83 2.87 -9.93 -15.44
N VAL A 84 1.91 -9.01 -15.41
CA VAL A 84 1.70 -8.05 -16.50
C VAL A 84 1.48 -6.69 -15.87
N SER A 85 2.38 -5.75 -16.10
CA SER A 85 2.35 -4.46 -15.41
C SER A 85 2.77 -3.35 -16.34
N GLU A 86 2.27 -2.12 -16.13
CA GLU A 86 2.83 -0.97 -16.84
C GLU A 86 4.33 -0.81 -16.50
N MET A 87 4.65 -1.03 -15.23
CA MET A 87 5.96 -0.77 -14.64
C MET A 87 6.56 -2.07 -14.10
N PHE A 88 7.81 -2.34 -14.45
CA PHE A 88 8.61 -3.32 -13.74
C PHE A 88 9.22 -2.64 -12.51
N VAL A 89 8.59 -2.94 -11.37
CA VAL A 89 8.98 -2.49 -10.04
C VAL A 89 9.74 -3.57 -9.28
N GLU A 90 10.49 -3.15 -8.28
CA GLU A 90 11.36 -4.04 -7.50
C GLU A 90 10.61 -5.19 -6.81
N GLY A 91 9.37 -4.97 -6.38
CA GLY A 91 8.54 -6.04 -5.80
C GLY A 91 8.42 -7.29 -6.69
N PHE A 92 8.42 -7.14 -8.03
CA PHE A 92 8.41 -8.31 -8.92
C PHE A 92 9.71 -9.13 -8.86
N LEU A 93 10.87 -8.50 -8.62
CA LEU A 93 12.12 -9.23 -8.40
C LEU A 93 12.05 -10.05 -7.11
N ASP A 94 11.48 -9.47 -6.06
CA ASP A 94 11.36 -10.15 -4.77
C ASP A 94 10.32 -11.29 -4.84
N LEU A 95 9.22 -11.12 -5.57
CA LEU A 95 8.30 -12.22 -5.88
C LEU A 95 8.95 -13.32 -6.71
N MET A 96 9.83 -12.98 -7.65
CA MET A 96 10.57 -13.96 -8.46
C MET A 96 11.54 -14.77 -7.58
N ARG A 97 12.38 -14.09 -6.79
CA ARG A 97 13.34 -14.70 -5.86
C ARG A 97 12.68 -15.59 -4.81
N THR A 98 11.45 -15.27 -4.42
CA THR A 98 10.71 -16.01 -3.40
C THR A 98 9.90 -17.17 -3.96
N GLY A 99 9.82 -17.33 -5.28
CA GLY A 99 9.07 -18.41 -5.93
C GLY A 99 7.56 -18.13 -6.06
N VAL A 100 7.13 -16.88 -5.82
CA VAL A 100 5.74 -16.45 -6.05
C VAL A 100 5.51 -16.15 -7.53
N LEU A 101 6.41 -15.38 -8.16
CA LEU A 101 6.39 -15.10 -9.60
C LEU A 101 7.16 -16.19 -10.34
N LYS A 102 6.46 -17.26 -10.73
CA LYS A 102 7.06 -18.44 -11.39
C LYS A 102 6.21 -19.05 -12.50
N ARG A 103 5.01 -18.51 -12.76
CA ARG A 103 4.15 -19.00 -13.85
C ARG A 103 4.57 -18.36 -15.15
N GLU A 104 5.11 -19.17 -16.06
CA GLU A 104 5.53 -18.70 -17.37
C GLU A 104 4.34 -18.60 -18.35
N VAL A 105 4.35 -17.54 -19.15
CA VAL A 105 3.44 -17.32 -20.28
C VAL A 105 4.29 -16.95 -21.47
N ASP A 106 4.24 -17.76 -22.54
CA ASP A 106 5.04 -17.56 -23.75
C ASP A 106 6.55 -17.36 -23.45
N GLY A 107 7.06 -18.10 -22.45
CA GLY A 107 8.45 -18.02 -21.99
C GLY A 107 8.79 -16.80 -21.11
N ALA A 108 7.79 -16.05 -20.67
CA ALA A 108 7.96 -14.88 -19.80
C ALA A 108 7.31 -15.08 -18.43
N LEU A 109 8.00 -14.60 -17.39
CA LEU A 109 7.45 -14.46 -16.04
C LEU A 109 6.79 -13.09 -15.84
N LEU A 110 7.28 -12.07 -16.54
CA LEU A 110 6.78 -10.70 -16.45
C LEU A 110 6.79 -10.04 -17.83
N HIS A 111 5.67 -9.42 -18.21
CA HIS A 111 5.64 -8.42 -19.27
C HIS A 111 5.46 -7.02 -18.66
N ALA A 112 6.33 -6.08 -19.03
CA ALA A 112 6.27 -4.70 -18.56
C ALA A 112 6.57 -3.65 -19.64
N GLY A 113 6.08 -2.41 -19.44
CA GLY A 113 6.31 -1.30 -20.37
C GLY A 113 7.66 -0.60 -20.15
N PHE A 114 8.00 -0.33 -18.89
CA PHE A 114 9.27 0.31 -18.53
C PHE A 114 9.71 -0.04 -17.11
N PHE A 115 10.99 0.22 -16.81
CA PHE A 115 11.58 -0.04 -15.50
C PHE A 115 11.43 1.17 -14.57
N LEU A 116 11.07 0.93 -13.31
CA LEU A 116 11.22 1.93 -12.25
C LEU A 116 11.60 1.25 -10.93
N GLY A 117 12.76 1.60 -10.39
CA GLY A 117 13.20 1.09 -9.09
C GLY A 117 14.44 1.78 -8.55
N SER A 118 14.87 1.30 -7.39
CA SER A 118 16.04 1.78 -6.66
C SER A 118 17.36 1.57 -7.42
N ARG A 119 18.48 2.09 -6.89
CA ARG A 119 19.80 1.73 -7.43
C ARG A 119 20.09 0.22 -7.27
N GLY A 120 19.60 -0.36 -6.17
CA GLY A 120 19.68 -1.80 -5.89
C GLY A 120 18.97 -2.62 -6.95
N PHE A 121 17.75 -2.21 -7.34
CA PHE A 121 16.97 -2.82 -8.42
C PHE A 121 17.75 -2.88 -9.73
N TYR A 122 18.29 -1.76 -10.20
CA TYR A 122 19.04 -1.72 -11.46
C TYR A 122 20.35 -2.52 -11.39
N ARG A 123 21.01 -2.58 -10.24
CA ARG A 123 22.18 -3.44 -10.05
C ARG A 123 21.80 -4.92 -10.13
N ALA A 124 20.73 -5.32 -9.44
CA ALA A 124 20.23 -6.69 -9.47
C ALA A 124 19.87 -7.14 -10.90
N LEU A 125 19.30 -6.26 -11.72
CA LEU A 125 19.06 -6.55 -13.15
C LEU A 125 20.36 -6.73 -13.94
N ARG A 126 21.37 -5.89 -13.73
CA ARG A 126 22.67 -6.01 -14.43
C ARG A 126 23.44 -7.28 -14.07
N GLU A 127 23.29 -7.75 -12.84
CA GLU A 127 24.00 -8.93 -12.31
C GLU A 127 23.20 -10.23 -12.52
N MET A 128 21.98 -10.15 -13.05
CA MET A 128 21.10 -11.29 -13.24
C MET A 128 21.58 -12.17 -14.41
N PRO A 129 21.52 -13.50 -14.30
CA PRO A 129 21.82 -14.40 -15.41
C PRO A 129 20.95 -14.11 -16.63
N GLU A 130 21.53 -14.23 -17.83
CA GLU A 130 20.82 -13.97 -19.10
C GLU A 130 19.55 -14.83 -19.25
N SER A 131 19.57 -16.06 -18.74
CA SER A 131 18.41 -16.96 -18.76
C SER A 131 17.21 -16.42 -17.98
N ASP A 132 17.45 -15.73 -16.86
CA ASP A 132 16.40 -15.15 -16.02
C ASP A 132 15.96 -13.80 -16.57
N LEU A 133 16.91 -12.99 -17.06
CA LEU A 133 16.60 -11.75 -17.77
C LEU A 133 15.71 -11.99 -19.00
N ALA A 134 15.94 -13.08 -19.73
CA ALA A 134 15.12 -13.46 -20.88
C ALA A 134 13.65 -13.73 -20.53
N LYS A 135 13.32 -13.99 -19.26
CA LYS A 135 11.94 -14.16 -18.78
C LYS A 135 11.27 -12.84 -18.39
N LEU A 136 12.01 -11.74 -18.38
CA LEU A 136 11.55 -10.39 -18.03
C LEU A 136 11.40 -9.58 -19.32
N ARG A 137 10.21 -9.64 -19.93
CA ARG A 137 9.94 -9.08 -21.26
C ARG A 137 9.47 -7.64 -21.18
N MET A 138 10.29 -6.72 -21.67
CA MET A 138 9.88 -5.34 -21.88
C MET A 138 9.20 -5.18 -23.25
N GLY A 139 8.08 -4.48 -23.30
CA GLY A 139 7.29 -4.31 -24.52
C GLY A 139 6.54 -2.99 -24.58
N ALA A 140 5.73 -2.82 -25.61
CA ALA A 140 4.93 -1.61 -25.77
C ALA A 140 3.91 -1.45 -24.63
N VAL A 141 3.71 -0.21 -24.17
CA VAL A 141 2.67 0.12 -23.17
C VAL A 141 1.28 -0.33 -23.65
N SER A 142 0.99 -0.22 -24.95
CA SER A 142 -0.25 -0.72 -25.55
C SER A 142 -0.45 -2.23 -25.40
N PHE A 143 0.63 -3.01 -25.35
CA PHE A 143 0.53 -4.44 -25.09
C PHE A 143 0.10 -4.70 -23.64
N VAL A 144 0.76 -4.08 -22.66
CA VAL A 144 0.53 -4.35 -21.22
C VAL A 144 -0.75 -3.69 -20.69
N ASN A 145 -1.03 -2.45 -21.09
CA ASN A 145 -2.12 -1.65 -20.54
C ASN A 145 -3.46 -1.95 -21.20
N GLU A 146 -3.51 -2.58 -22.37
CA GLU A 146 -4.77 -2.79 -23.08
C GLU A 146 -4.92 -4.25 -23.55
N LEU A 147 -6.18 -4.68 -23.70
CA LEU A 147 -6.49 -5.96 -24.34
C LEU A 147 -6.53 -5.85 -25.86
N TYR A 148 -6.81 -4.66 -26.41
CA TYR A 148 -6.88 -4.46 -27.85
C TYR A 148 -5.55 -4.82 -28.53
N GLY A 149 -5.65 -5.48 -29.68
CA GLY A 149 -4.52 -6.14 -30.35
C GLY A 149 -4.12 -7.44 -29.64
N GLU A 150 -4.09 -8.55 -30.37
CA GLU A 150 -3.72 -9.88 -29.84
C GLU A 150 -4.62 -10.37 -28.69
N GLU A 151 -5.90 -10.00 -28.72
CA GLU A 151 -6.87 -10.28 -27.65
C GLU A 151 -6.92 -11.76 -27.26
N ALA A 152 -6.92 -12.66 -28.23
CA ALA A 152 -6.96 -14.11 -27.97
C ALA A 152 -5.74 -14.57 -27.15
N GLN A 153 -4.55 -14.08 -27.45
CA GLN A 153 -3.34 -14.38 -26.69
C GLN A 153 -3.41 -13.75 -25.30
N LYS A 154 -3.74 -12.45 -25.22
CA LYS A 154 -3.82 -11.73 -23.94
C LYS A 154 -4.87 -12.35 -23.00
N ARG A 155 -5.99 -12.82 -23.52
CA ARG A 155 -7.04 -13.53 -22.74
C ARG A 155 -6.55 -14.87 -22.19
N ARG A 156 -5.82 -15.66 -22.99
CA ARG A 156 -5.20 -16.91 -22.51
C ARG A 156 -4.10 -16.66 -21.46
N ALA A 157 -3.36 -15.57 -21.61
CA ALA A 157 -2.28 -15.19 -20.70
C ALA A 157 -2.80 -14.68 -19.33
N ARG A 158 -3.83 -13.82 -19.36
CA ARG A 158 -4.30 -12.99 -18.22
C ARG A 158 -5.46 -13.64 -17.45
N VAL A 159 -5.30 -14.91 -17.08
CA VAL A 159 -6.27 -15.65 -16.27
C VAL A 159 -6.22 -15.24 -14.80
N LYS A 160 -7.37 -15.27 -14.13
CA LYS A 160 -7.59 -14.86 -12.73
C LYS A 160 -6.90 -13.54 -12.39
N ALA A 161 -6.90 -12.59 -13.32
CA ALA A 161 -6.07 -11.41 -13.21
C ALA A 161 -6.49 -10.52 -12.04
N ARG A 162 -5.52 -9.95 -11.34
CA ARG A 162 -5.72 -9.00 -10.25
C ARG A 162 -4.88 -7.78 -10.55
N PHE A 163 -5.56 -6.68 -10.85
CA PHE A 163 -4.91 -5.43 -11.17
C PHE A 163 -5.02 -4.48 -9.99
N VAL A 164 -3.92 -4.32 -9.25
CA VAL A 164 -3.88 -3.59 -7.99
C VAL A 164 -3.37 -2.17 -8.24
N ASN A 165 -4.23 -1.20 -7.99
CA ASN A 165 -3.94 0.21 -8.14
C ASN A 165 -4.25 0.96 -6.84
N ASN A 166 -3.50 2.03 -6.59
CA ASN A 166 -3.75 2.90 -5.44
C ASN A 166 -4.65 4.07 -5.86
N ALA A 167 -5.41 4.61 -4.92
CA ALA A 167 -6.19 5.83 -5.14
C ALA A 167 -6.00 6.83 -3.99
N MET A 168 -6.29 8.10 -4.27
CA MET A 168 -6.30 9.13 -3.24
C MET A 168 -7.56 9.04 -2.38
N MET A 169 -8.72 8.87 -3.04
CA MET A 169 -10.05 8.89 -2.42
C MET A 169 -11.01 7.98 -3.19
N ALA A 170 -12.08 7.55 -2.53
CA ALA A 170 -13.21 6.87 -3.13
C ALA A 170 -14.52 7.43 -2.57
N THR A 171 -15.62 7.36 -3.33
CA THR A 171 -16.94 7.77 -2.84
C THR A 171 -17.75 6.58 -2.32
N LEU A 172 -18.77 6.81 -1.48
CA LEU A 172 -19.69 5.77 -1.04
C LEU A 172 -20.47 5.12 -2.18
N LEU A 173 -20.51 5.72 -3.36
CA LEU A 173 -21.07 5.13 -4.58
C LEU A 173 -20.03 4.33 -5.39
N GLY A 174 -18.77 4.29 -4.96
CA GLY A 174 -17.69 3.53 -5.61
C GLY A 174 -16.99 4.25 -6.75
N ALA A 175 -17.15 5.57 -6.90
CA ALA A 175 -16.29 6.35 -7.80
C ALA A 175 -14.91 6.55 -7.17
N VAL A 176 -13.85 6.61 -7.98
CA VAL A 176 -12.46 6.70 -7.51
C VAL A 176 -11.81 7.97 -8.00
N VAL A 177 -10.97 8.57 -7.15
CA VAL A 177 -10.20 9.77 -7.44
C VAL A 177 -8.72 9.50 -7.17
N SER A 178 -7.88 9.70 -8.19
CA SER A 178 -6.47 9.32 -8.15
C SER A 178 -5.51 10.42 -8.62
N ASP A 179 -6.00 11.46 -9.27
CA ASP A 179 -5.14 12.38 -10.03
C ASP A 179 -5.31 13.87 -9.70
N ALA A 180 -6.48 14.31 -9.20
CA ALA A 180 -6.73 15.73 -8.96
C ALA A 180 -7.52 16.05 -7.68
N LEU A 181 -7.34 17.29 -7.21
CA LEU A 181 -8.12 17.89 -6.12
C LEU A 181 -9.44 18.49 -6.63
N GLU A 182 -10.37 18.77 -5.72
CA GLU A 182 -11.69 19.33 -6.04
C GLU A 182 -11.63 20.70 -6.73
N ASN A 183 -10.57 21.47 -6.48
CA ASN A 183 -10.31 22.75 -7.14
C ASN A 183 -9.69 22.60 -8.55
N GLY A 184 -9.63 21.38 -9.10
CA GLY A 184 -9.03 21.09 -10.40
C GLY A 184 -7.50 21.01 -10.40
N GLN A 185 -6.84 21.18 -9.24
CA GLN A 185 -5.38 21.03 -9.16
C GLN A 185 -4.98 19.57 -9.38
N VAL A 186 -4.22 19.32 -10.44
CA VAL A 186 -3.62 18.01 -10.72
C VAL A 186 -2.50 17.74 -9.70
N VAL A 187 -2.58 16.57 -9.06
CA VAL A 187 -1.61 16.04 -8.09
C VAL A 187 -0.67 15.05 -8.77
N SER A 188 -1.21 14.20 -9.64
CA SER A 188 -0.48 13.18 -10.39
C SER A 188 -1.18 12.86 -11.69
N GLY A 189 -0.50 12.20 -12.63
CA GLY A 189 -1.17 11.63 -13.80
C GLY A 189 -1.97 10.37 -13.45
N VAL A 190 -3.00 10.06 -14.23
CA VAL A 190 -3.79 8.82 -14.08
C VAL A 190 -2.96 7.57 -14.41
N GLY A 191 -2.02 7.69 -15.35
CA GLY A 191 -1.28 6.54 -15.89
C GLY A 191 -2.21 5.48 -16.49
N GLY A 192 -1.81 4.21 -16.45
CA GLY A 192 -2.60 3.08 -16.93
C GLY A 192 -3.74 2.62 -16.02
N GLN A 193 -4.04 3.32 -14.92
CA GLN A 193 -5.05 2.88 -13.94
C GLN A 193 -6.39 2.58 -14.63
N TYR A 194 -6.90 3.52 -15.43
CA TYR A 194 -8.14 3.32 -16.19
C TYR A 194 -8.06 2.10 -17.10
N ASN A 195 -6.94 1.90 -17.80
CA ASN A 195 -6.82 0.80 -18.74
C ASN A 195 -6.88 -0.55 -18.00
N PHE A 196 -6.17 -0.72 -16.89
CA PHE A 196 -6.28 -1.95 -16.08
C PHE A 196 -7.68 -2.16 -15.49
N VAL A 197 -8.38 -1.09 -15.11
CA VAL A 197 -9.81 -1.21 -14.72
C VAL A 197 -10.62 -1.75 -15.90
N ALA A 198 -10.54 -1.12 -17.07
CA ALA A 198 -11.30 -1.54 -18.26
C ALA A 198 -10.99 -2.99 -18.65
N GLN A 199 -9.72 -3.39 -18.62
CA GLN A 199 -9.29 -4.77 -18.86
C GLN A 199 -9.95 -5.76 -17.90
N SER A 200 -10.07 -5.40 -16.61
CA SER A 200 -10.67 -6.28 -15.60
C SER A 200 -12.15 -6.61 -15.85
N PHE A 201 -12.86 -5.75 -16.59
CA PHE A 201 -14.26 -5.98 -16.97
C PHE A 201 -14.36 -6.76 -18.29
N ALA A 202 -13.34 -6.70 -19.13
CA ALA A 202 -13.30 -7.42 -20.39
C ALA A 202 -12.78 -8.86 -20.25
N LEU A 203 -12.00 -9.18 -19.21
CA LEU A 203 -11.52 -10.53 -18.89
C LEU A 203 -12.52 -11.27 -17.98
N ALA A 204 -12.72 -12.57 -18.22
CA ALA A 204 -13.80 -13.35 -17.61
C ALA A 204 -13.69 -13.48 -16.08
N ASP A 205 -12.48 -13.59 -15.53
CA ASP A 205 -12.21 -13.88 -14.13
C ASP A 205 -11.27 -12.85 -13.47
N ALA A 206 -11.12 -11.70 -14.13
CA ALA A 206 -10.27 -10.62 -13.66
C ALA A 206 -11.00 -9.69 -12.69
N ARG A 207 -10.24 -9.11 -11.74
CA ARG A 207 -10.72 -8.09 -10.80
C ARG A 207 -9.77 -6.90 -10.78
N SER A 208 -10.34 -5.69 -10.78
CA SER A 208 -9.67 -4.45 -10.45
C SER A 208 -9.78 -4.21 -8.95
N ILE A 209 -8.62 -3.97 -8.33
CA ILE A 209 -8.50 -3.71 -6.91
C ILE A 209 -7.97 -2.29 -6.73
N ILE A 210 -8.74 -1.47 -6.03
CA ILE A 210 -8.38 -0.12 -5.63
C ILE A 210 -8.04 -0.10 -4.15
N ALA A 211 -6.77 0.12 -3.84
CA ALA A 211 -6.26 0.17 -2.49
C ALA A 211 -6.08 1.63 -2.04
N LEU A 212 -6.57 1.96 -0.85
CA LEU A 212 -6.37 3.26 -0.21
C LEU A 212 -6.49 3.14 1.31
N ARG A 213 -5.80 3.99 2.04
CA ARG A 213 -6.04 4.14 3.49
C ARG A 213 -7.43 4.73 3.71
N ALA A 214 -8.16 4.31 4.73
CA ALA A 214 -9.49 4.83 5.05
C ALA A 214 -9.46 6.29 5.54
N THR A 215 -8.30 6.74 6.04
CA THR A 215 -8.06 8.11 6.49
C THR A 215 -6.72 8.64 6.01
N ARG A 216 -6.61 9.97 5.98
CA ARG A 216 -5.35 10.70 5.80
C ARG A 216 -5.21 11.78 6.87
N ALA A 217 -3.99 11.95 7.38
CA ALA A 217 -3.64 13.03 8.29
C ALA A 217 -3.02 14.19 7.50
N ALA A 218 -3.61 15.38 7.59
CA ALA A 218 -3.07 16.59 6.99
C ALA A 218 -3.22 17.76 7.97
N LYS A 219 -2.16 18.57 8.15
CA LYS A 219 -2.17 19.76 9.03
C LYS A 219 -2.75 19.50 10.43
N ARG A 220 -2.38 18.37 11.05
CA ARG A 220 -2.88 17.90 12.37
C ARG A 220 -4.39 17.56 12.41
N ARG A 221 -5.04 17.42 11.27
CA ARG A 221 -6.43 16.96 11.16
C ARG A 221 -6.49 15.62 10.43
N THR A 222 -7.19 14.66 11.00
CA THR A 222 -7.54 13.41 10.31
C THR A 222 -8.79 13.65 9.48
N THR A 223 -8.77 13.19 8.23
CA THR A 223 -9.92 13.26 7.31
C THR A 223 -10.12 11.90 6.67
N SER A 224 -11.38 11.53 6.41
CA SER A 224 -11.66 10.32 5.63
C SER A 224 -11.22 10.48 4.18
N THR A 225 -10.79 9.38 3.58
CA THR A 225 -10.59 9.24 2.12
C THR A 225 -11.82 8.62 1.45
N ILE A 226 -12.74 8.05 2.23
CA ILE A 226 -14.05 7.58 1.78
C ILE A 226 -15.03 8.73 1.97
N LEU A 227 -15.57 9.24 0.86
CA LEU A 227 -16.36 10.46 0.82
C LEU A 227 -17.79 10.17 0.38
N TRP A 228 -18.72 11.05 0.71
CA TRP A 228 -20.07 10.97 0.11
C TRP A 228 -20.02 11.28 -1.40
N ASN A 229 -19.37 12.40 -1.75
CA ASN A 229 -19.18 12.88 -3.11
C ASN A 229 -17.84 13.65 -3.21
N TYR A 230 -17.38 13.88 -4.44
CA TYR A 230 -16.18 14.68 -4.71
C TYR A 230 -16.26 15.31 -6.11
N GLY A 231 -15.73 16.53 -6.28
CA GLY A 231 -15.78 17.26 -7.55
C GLY A 231 -14.86 16.76 -8.68
N HIS A 232 -14.14 15.65 -8.49
CA HIS A 232 -13.30 15.02 -9.52
C HIS A 232 -13.54 13.50 -9.57
N THR A 233 -13.29 12.87 -10.71
CA THR A 233 -13.45 11.42 -10.88
C THR A 233 -12.46 10.88 -11.91
N THR A 234 -11.70 9.87 -11.50
CA THR A 234 -10.76 9.14 -12.37
C THR A 234 -11.41 7.86 -12.90
N ILE A 235 -11.98 7.06 -12.00
CA ILE A 235 -12.73 5.85 -12.35
C ILE A 235 -14.19 6.08 -11.99
N SER A 236 -15.06 6.01 -12.99
CA SER A 236 -16.49 6.18 -12.79
C SER A 236 -17.07 5.05 -11.94
N ARG A 237 -18.14 5.35 -11.18
CA ARG A 237 -18.84 4.34 -10.37
C ARG A 237 -19.35 3.14 -11.17
N HIS A 238 -19.51 3.25 -12.49
CA HIS A 238 -19.96 2.17 -13.35
C HIS A 238 -18.87 1.10 -13.56
N LEU A 239 -17.61 1.47 -13.33
CA LEU A 239 -16.45 0.60 -13.37
C LEU A 239 -15.96 0.23 -11.95
N ARG A 240 -16.81 0.41 -10.92
CA ARG A 240 -16.49 0.01 -9.55
C ARG A 240 -16.34 -1.50 -9.44
N ASP A 241 -15.31 -1.94 -8.75
CA ASP A 241 -15.03 -3.35 -8.55
C ASP A 241 -14.66 -3.67 -7.10
N ILE A 242 -13.38 -3.78 -6.75
CA ILE A 242 -12.96 -4.02 -5.37
C ILE A 242 -12.31 -2.75 -4.82
N VAL A 243 -12.72 -2.34 -3.62
CA VAL A 243 -12.03 -1.33 -2.83
C VAL A 243 -11.49 -1.96 -1.55
N VAL A 244 -10.22 -1.69 -1.22
CA VAL A 244 -9.56 -2.23 -0.03
C VAL A 244 -9.01 -1.11 0.82
N THR A 245 -9.33 -1.13 2.11
CA THR A 245 -8.68 -0.34 3.15
C THR A 245 -8.02 -1.26 4.17
N GLU A 246 -7.37 -0.68 5.17
CA GLU A 246 -6.81 -1.40 6.32
C GLU A 246 -7.89 -2.19 7.07
N TYR A 247 -9.16 -1.80 6.94
CA TYR A 247 -10.28 -2.37 7.70
C TYR A 247 -10.99 -3.54 7.02
N GLY A 248 -10.77 -3.75 5.73
CA GLY A 248 -11.34 -4.87 4.99
C GLY A 248 -11.46 -4.64 3.49
N ILE A 249 -12.31 -5.45 2.86
CA ILE A 249 -12.50 -5.54 1.41
C ILE A 249 -13.98 -5.26 1.10
N ALA A 250 -14.25 -4.26 0.25
CA ALA A 250 -15.57 -4.01 -0.30
C ALA A 250 -15.63 -4.52 -1.75
N ASP A 251 -16.37 -5.61 -1.96
CA ASP A 251 -16.75 -6.07 -3.30
C ASP A 251 -17.96 -5.27 -3.79
N LEU A 252 -17.84 -4.54 -4.90
CA LEU A 252 -18.83 -3.59 -5.39
C LEU A 252 -19.41 -3.96 -6.76
N ARG A 253 -18.76 -4.89 -7.48
CA ARG A 253 -19.11 -5.20 -8.88
C ARG A 253 -20.52 -5.78 -8.95
N GLY A 254 -21.34 -5.22 -9.83
CA GLY A 254 -22.72 -5.68 -10.05
C GLY A 254 -23.70 -5.40 -8.90
N LYS A 255 -23.27 -4.74 -7.82
CA LYS A 255 -24.14 -4.43 -6.67
C LYS A 255 -24.99 -3.18 -6.90
N THR A 256 -26.10 -3.09 -6.18
CA THR A 256 -26.95 -1.88 -6.15
C THR A 256 -26.21 -0.73 -5.46
N ASP A 257 -26.63 0.52 -5.69
CA ASP A 257 -26.05 1.68 -4.97
C ASP A 257 -26.15 1.50 -3.44
N ARG A 258 -27.28 0.95 -2.96
CA ARG A 258 -27.51 0.68 -1.54
C ARG A 258 -26.47 -0.30 -0.99
N ASP A 259 -26.24 -1.42 -1.67
CA ASP A 259 -25.30 -2.44 -1.19
C ASP A 259 -23.84 -2.00 -1.32
N VAL A 260 -23.54 -1.14 -2.30
CA VAL A 260 -22.22 -0.50 -2.41
C VAL A 260 -21.98 0.47 -1.28
N ILE A 261 -22.96 1.29 -0.91
CA ILE A 261 -22.85 2.18 0.26
C ILE A 261 -22.61 1.36 1.52
N ALA A 262 -23.39 0.30 1.74
CA ALA A 262 -23.20 -0.59 2.89
C ALA A 262 -21.79 -1.20 2.93
N ALA A 263 -21.28 -1.69 1.79
CA ALA A 263 -19.95 -2.27 1.68
C ALA A 263 -18.83 -1.24 1.89
N MET A 264 -18.96 -0.04 1.32
CA MET A 264 -17.99 1.05 1.50
C MET A 264 -17.95 1.55 2.95
N LEU A 265 -19.10 1.69 3.60
CA LEU A 265 -19.18 2.03 5.02
C LEU A 265 -18.51 0.97 5.91
N ALA A 266 -18.66 -0.32 5.56
CA ALA A 266 -18.05 -1.43 6.30
C ALA A 266 -16.51 -1.40 6.33
N ILE A 267 -15.88 -0.71 5.37
CA ILE A 267 -14.42 -0.53 5.27
C ILE A 267 -13.96 0.91 5.57
N ALA A 268 -14.88 1.79 5.98
CA ALA A 268 -14.57 3.15 6.42
C ALA A 268 -14.13 3.18 7.88
N ASP A 269 -13.35 4.21 8.24
CA ASP A 269 -12.95 4.45 9.62
C ASP A 269 -14.17 4.84 10.48
N SER A 270 -14.25 4.27 11.67
CA SER A 270 -15.43 4.37 12.55
C SER A 270 -15.77 5.81 12.92
N HIS A 271 -14.77 6.69 13.01
CA HIS A 271 -14.99 8.11 13.34
C HIS A 271 -15.82 8.84 12.27
N PHE A 272 -15.86 8.34 11.03
CA PHE A 272 -16.55 8.98 9.91
C PHE A 272 -17.79 8.19 9.44
N GLN A 273 -17.98 6.95 9.91
CA GLN A 273 -19.08 6.08 9.48
C GLN A 273 -20.46 6.70 9.73
N ASP A 274 -20.69 7.29 10.91
CA ASP A 274 -22.01 7.83 11.27
C ASP A 274 -22.41 9.03 10.40
N GLU A 275 -21.47 9.94 10.14
CA GLU A 275 -21.72 11.08 9.26
C GLU A 275 -21.99 10.62 7.82
N LEU A 276 -21.19 9.68 7.31
CA LEU A 276 -21.37 9.10 5.97
C LEU A 276 -22.70 8.37 5.84
N LEU A 277 -23.07 7.57 6.84
CA LEU A 277 -24.35 6.85 6.88
C LEU A 277 -25.52 7.83 6.93
N ARG A 278 -25.44 8.88 7.76
CA ARG A 278 -26.48 9.92 7.81
C ARG A 278 -26.68 10.56 6.44
N ARG A 279 -25.60 10.96 5.75
CA ARG A 279 -25.68 11.52 4.39
C ARG A 279 -26.35 10.56 3.40
N ALA A 280 -26.04 9.27 3.50
CA ALA A 280 -26.67 8.25 2.65
C ALA A 280 -28.18 8.08 2.94
N LYS A 281 -28.58 8.11 4.22
CA LYS A 281 -29.98 8.05 4.65
C LYS A 281 -30.75 9.29 4.19
N ASP A 282 -30.17 10.47 4.38
CA ASP A 282 -30.77 11.75 3.97
C ASP A 282 -30.98 11.81 2.45
N ALA A 283 -30.07 11.21 1.68
CA ALA A 283 -30.19 11.08 0.23
C ALA A 283 -31.15 9.98 -0.25
N GLY A 284 -31.77 9.21 0.67
CA GLY A 284 -32.66 8.11 0.33
C GLY A 284 -31.97 6.94 -0.39
N LYS A 285 -30.65 6.80 -0.22
CA LYS A 285 -29.84 5.77 -0.89
C LYS A 285 -29.62 4.50 -0.06
N ILE A 286 -30.01 4.54 1.22
CA ILE A 286 -30.02 3.41 2.15
C ILE A 286 -31.16 3.61 3.15
N GLU A 287 -31.64 2.51 3.74
CA GLU A 287 -32.82 2.53 4.61
C GLU A 287 -32.59 3.39 5.87
N ARG A 288 -33.63 4.08 6.36
CA ARG A 288 -33.52 4.98 7.52
C ARG A 288 -33.15 4.26 8.81
N ASP A 289 -33.60 3.01 8.93
CA ASP A 289 -33.33 2.09 10.03
C ASP A 289 -32.10 1.20 9.78
N PHE A 290 -31.40 1.35 8.64
CA PHE A 290 -30.18 0.60 8.38
C PHE A 290 -29.14 0.87 9.47
N GLU A 291 -28.55 -0.20 9.99
CA GLU A 291 -27.42 -0.17 10.90
C GLU A 291 -26.24 -0.95 10.31
N LEU A 292 -25.04 -0.40 10.49
CA LEU A 292 -23.82 -1.14 10.13
C LEU A 292 -23.63 -2.33 11.07
N PRO A 293 -23.20 -3.49 10.55
CA PRO A 293 -22.88 -4.65 11.38
C PRO A 293 -21.90 -4.28 12.51
N ALA A 294 -22.13 -4.82 13.71
CA ALA A 294 -21.32 -4.51 14.89
C ALA A 294 -19.80 -4.74 14.65
N ALA A 295 -19.47 -5.79 13.91
CA ALA A 295 -18.13 -6.11 13.44
C ALA A 295 -17.40 -4.94 12.74
N CYS A 296 -18.15 -4.09 12.04
CA CYS A 296 -17.62 -2.96 11.27
C CYS A 296 -17.50 -1.67 12.09
N ARG A 297 -18.07 -1.62 13.30
CA ARG A 297 -18.14 -0.42 14.15
C ARG A 297 -16.85 -0.12 14.92
N HIS A 298 -15.86 -1.01 14.83
CA HIS A 298 -14.56 -0.88 15.49
C HIS A 298 -13.40 -0.83 14.48
N ASN A 299 -13.64 -0.25 13.31
CA ASN A 299 -12.62 0.12 12.34
C ASN A 299 -11.80 1.30 12.88
N THR A 300 -10.77 1.03 13.69
CA THR A 300 -9.86 2.06 14.23
C THR A 300 -8.39 1.66 14.07
N PRO A 301 -7.45 2.63 14.05
CA PRO A 301 -6.03 2.35 13.95
C PRO A 301 -5.51 1.44 15.07
N GLU A 302 -6.06 1.58 16.29
CA GLU A 302 -5.68 0.78 17.46
C GLU A 302 -6.08 -0.69 17.29
N ARG A 303 -7.21 -0.97 16.61
CA ARG A 303 -7.58 -2.35 16.26
C ARG A 303 -6.53 -2.95 15.34
N ILE A 304 -6.10 -2.20 14.32
CA ILE A 304 -5.07 -2.67 13.37
C ILE A 304 -3.74 -2.91 14.10
N ALA A 305 -3.33 -2.00 14.97
CA ALA A 305 -2.12 -2.18 15.78
C ALA A 305 -2.18 -3.47 16.61
N ARG A 306 -3.26 -3.67 17.39
CA ARG A 306 -3.44 -4.91 18.19
C ARG A 306 -3.51 -6.17 17.32
N ALA A 307 -4.10 -6.09 16.14
CA ALA A 307 -4.19 -7.24 15.24
C ALA A 307 -2.82 -7.67 14.71
N LEU A 308 -1.90 -6.71 14.48
CA LEU A 308 -0.60 -6.95 13.84
C LEU A 308 0.59 -7.00 14.82
N GLU A 309 0.41 -6.60 16.08
CA GLU A 309 1.46 -6.51 17.12
C GLU A 309 2.39 -7.73 17.16
N HIS A 310 1.82 -8.93 17.31
CA HIS A 310 2.59 -10.18 17.38
C HIS A 310 3.44 -10.43 16.12
N ALA A 311 2.95 -10.09 14.93
CA ALA A 311 3.72 -10.25 13.70
C ALA A 311 4.82 -9.20 13.54
N CYS A 312 4.64 -8.01 14.10
CA CYS A 312 5.70 -7.01 14.19
C CYS A 312 6.81 -7.48 15.14
N GLU A 313 6.46 -7.99 16.32
CA GLU A 313 7.41 -8.56 17.29
C GLU A 313 8.17 -9.76 16.71
N ALA A 314 7.49 -10.60 15.92
CA ALA A 314 8.10 -11.72 15.21
C ALA A 314 8.93 -11.32 13.97
N GLY A 315 9.01 -10.02 13.64
CA GLY A 315 9.77 -9.50 12.49
C GLY A 315 9.17 -9.82 11.12
N LEU A 316 7.90 -10.23 11.06
CA LEU A 316 7.21 -10.61 9.81
C LEU A 316 6.77 -9.39 8.97
N LEU A 317 6.62 -8.23 9.63
CA LEU A 317 6.15 -6.96 9.05
C LEU A 317 7.20 -5.84 9.24
N PRO A 318 8.42 -5.98 8.71
CA PRO A 318 9.49 -5.00 8.92
C PRO A 318 9.25 -3.71 8.14
N PRO A 319 9.55 -2.51 8.65
CA PRO A 319 9.26 -1.25 7.96
C PRO A 319 9.88 -1.13 6.54
N PHE A 320 11.00 -1.83 6.29
CA PHE A 320 11.66 -1.88 4.98
C PHE A 320 11.89 -3.34 4.55
N PRO A 321 10.85 -4.06 4.08
CA PRO A 321 10.95 -5.52 3.83
C PRO A 321 11.93 -5.91 2.73
N PHE A 322 12.28 -4.96 1.85
CA PHE A 322 13.15 -5.20 0.71
C PHE A 322 14.49 -4.43 0.82
N GLY A 323 14.75 -3.84 1.99
CA GLY A 323 15.87 -2.94 2.23
C GLY A 323 15.55 -1.48 1.88
N SER A 324 16.53 -0.61 2.11
CA SER A 324 16.40 0.84 1.95
C SER A 324 17.50 1.39 1.04
N ASP A 325 17.20 2.45 0.30
CA ASP A 325 18.22 3.26 -0.38
C ASP A 325 18.95 4.19 0.61
N PHE A 326 18.47 4.26 1.85
CA PHE A 326 19.06 5.05 2.92
C PHE A 326 20.26 4.32 3.52
N THR A 327 21.30 5.09 3.87
CA THR A 327 22.36 4.57 4.75
C THR A 327 21.78 4.23 6.13
N ALA A 328 22.45 3.38 6.92
CA ALA A 328 22.02 3.09 8.29
C ALA A 328 21.83 4.36 9.16
N SER A 329 22.63 5.40 8.88
CA SER A 329 22.46 6.73 9.47
C SER A 329 21.20 7.45 9.00
N GLU A 330 20.85 7.39 7.72
CA GLU A 330 19.62 7.98 7.17
C GLU A 330 18.35 7.26 7.66
N GLU A 331 18.37 5.92 7.77
CA GLU A 331 17.27 5.14 8.36
C GLU A 331 16.96 5.55 9.81
N ARG A 332 17.99 5.89 10.59
CA ARG A 332 17.85 6.42 11.96
C ARG A 332 17.41 7.88 12.00
N LEU A 333 17.91 8.70 11.07
CA LEU A 333 17.60 10.13 11.02
C LEU A 333 16.14 10.41 10.67
N ILE A 334 15.56 9.69 9.71
CA ILE A 334 14.20 9.94 9.22
C ILE A 334 13.12 9.94 10.32
N PRO A 335 12.99 8.88 11.16
CA PRO A 335 12.01 8.88 12.24
C PRO A 335 12.31 9.96 13.29
N ALA A 336 13.59 10.20 13.62
CA ALA A 336 14.00 11.23 14.56
C ALA A 336 13.60 12.65 14.09
N LEU A 337 13.84 12.97 12.83
CA LEU A 337 13.45 14.25 12.22
C LEU A 337 11.92 14.41 12.14
N LYS A 338 11.18 13.33 11.84
CA LYS A 338 9.71 13.35 11.89
C LYS A 338 9.20 13.65 13.30
N LEU A 339 9.78 13.03 14.33
CA LEU A 339 9.44 13.28 15.73
C LEU A 339 9.73 14.73 16.13
N LEU A 340 10.90 15.26 15.78
CA LEU A 340 11.27 16.66 16.05
C LEU A 340 10.32 17.64 15.38
N ARG A 341 9.99 17.42 14.11
CA ARG A 341 9.06 18.27 13.34
C ARG A 341 7.63 18.25 13.91
N ALA A 342 7.22 17.12 14.49
CA ALA A 342 5.89 16.95 15.08
C ALA A 342 5.83 17.31 16.58
N ALA A 343 6.97 17.50 17.25
CA ALA A 343 7.03 17.66 18.70
C ALA A 343 6.41 18.99 19.17
N PRO A 344 5.58 18.98 20.24
CA PRO A 344 5.10 20.21 20.86
C PRO A 344 6.24 20.95 21.59
N PRO A 345 6.13 22.27 21.84
CA PRO A 345 7.19 23.07 22.44
C PRO A 345 7.75 22.51 23.75
N LEU A 346 6.87 22.02 24.63
CA LEU A 346 7.26 21.38 25.90
C LEU A 346 8.13 20.14 25.69
N ARG A 347 7.89 19.35 24.64
CA ARG A 347 8.69 18.17 24.32
C ARG A 347 10.05 18.57 23.75
N LEU A 348 10.11 19.62 22.92
CA LEU A 348 11.37 20.17 22.41
C LEU A 348 12.26 20.67 23.56
N VAL A 349 11.71 21.38 24.54
CA VAL A 349 12.47 21.83 25.73
C VAL A 349 13.03 20.64 26.52
N ARG A 350 12.24 19.58 26.73
CA ARG A 350 12.71 18.35 27.41
C ARG A 350 13.80 17.63 26.62
N LEU A 351 13.64 17.51 25.30
CA LEU A 351 14.64 16.91 24.43
C LEU A 351 15.94 17.72 24.44
N LEU A 352 15.85 19.06 24.41
CA LEU A 352 17.01 19.93 24.47
C LEU A 352 17.78 19.76 25.78
N ALA A 353 17.07 19.79 26.92
CA ALA A 353 17.67 19.58 28.24
C ALA A 353 18.35 18.20 28.32
N ARG A 354 17.70 17.16 27.79
CA ARG A 354 18.28 15.81 27.72
C ARG A 354 19.52 15.77 26.82
N GLY A 355 19.50 16.44 25.67
CA GLY A 355 20.62 16.47 24.72
C GLY A 355 21.88 17.13 25.28
N PHE A 356 21.73 18.16 26.11
CA PHE A 356 22.86 18.77 26.85
C PHE A 356 23.33 17.93 28.04
N LEU A 357 22.47 17.10 28.61
CA LEU A 357 22.78 16.20 29.72
C LEU A 357 23.21 14.80 29.26
N SER A 358 23.09 14.49 27.98
CA SER A 358 23.47 13.19 27.41
C SER A 358 24.99 12.97 27.52
N SER A 359 25.37 11.72 27.79
CA SER A 359 26.74 11.25 27.65
C SER A 359 27.24 11.39 26.21
N ALA A 360 28.54 11.19 25.98
CA ALA A 360 29.11 11.25 24.64
C ALA A 360 28.31 10.38 23.64
N PRO A 361 27.95 10.89 22.46
CA PRO A 361 27.08 10.20 21.50
C PRO A 361 27.69 8.87 21.09
N SER A 362 26.88 7.83 20.90
CA SER A 362 27.36 6.53 20.37
C SER A 362 27.98 6.69 18.98
N ARG A 363 28.70 5.67 18.49
CA ARG A 363 29.28 5.70 17.14
C ARG A 363 28.22 5.95 16.07
N GLU A 364 27.08 5.26 16.17
CA GLU A 364 26.00 5.42 15.19
C GLU A 364 25.35 6.81 15.26
N VAL A 365 25.21 7.39 16.46
CA VAL A 365 24.67 8.76 16.62
C VAL A 365 25.64 9.80 16.09
N ARG A 366 26.95 9.63 16.28
CA ARG A 366 27.97 10.50 15.68
C ARG A 366 27.91 10.47 14.15
N GLU A 367 27.71 9.30 13.55
CA GLU A 367 27.53 9.16 12.10
C GLU A 367 26.26 9.91 11.62
N CYS A 368 25.17 9.89 12.39
CA CYS A 368 23.95 10.65 12.11
C CYS A 368 24.15 12.17 12.23
N LEU A 369 24.81 12.62 13.31
CA LEU A 369 25.12 14.05 13.52
C LEU A 369 26.05 14.58 12.41
N ALA A 370 27.09 13.82 12.05
CA ALA A 370 28.00 14.18 10.97
C ALA A 370 27.28 14.31 9.62
N ARG A 371 26.34 13.41 9.33
CA ARG A 371 25.53 13.45 8.10
C ARG A 371 24.67 14.71 8.00
N MET A 372 24.19 15.23 9.14
CA MET A 372 23.41 16.47 9.24
C MET A 372 24.28 17.73 9.30
N GLY A 373 25.61 17.61 9.20
CA GLY A 373 26.54 18.74 9.29
C GLY A 373 26.92 19.13 10.73
N PHE A 374 26.52 18.34 11.73
CA PHE A 374 26.74 18.61 13.15
C PHE A 374 27.92 17.83 13.75
N ALA A 375 28.90 17.42 12.94
CA ALA A 375 30.13 16.80 13.46
C ALA A 375 30.94 17.77 14.34
N HIS A 376 30.96 19.04 13.94
CA HIS A 376 31.65 20.13 14.62
C HIS A 376 30.76 21.39 14.58
N PRO A 377 29.69 21.45 15.39
CA PRO A 377 28.81 22.62 15.41
C PRO A 377 29.62 23.85 15.82
N SER A 378 29.48 24.93 15.05
CA SER A 378 30.24 26.16 15.17
C SER A 378 29.39 27.32 15.69
N GLY A 379 28.08 27.28 15.48
CA GLY A 379 27.12 28.30 15.92
C GLY A 379 26.22 27.85 17.08
N LEU A 380 25.66 28.82 17.83
CA LEU A 380 24.68 28.56 18.91
C LEU A 380 23.46 27.77 18.41
N LEU A 381 22.95 28.09 17.22
CA LEU A 381 21.83 27.38 16.61
C LEU A 381 22.19 25.92 16.29
N GLU A 382 23.36 25.67 15.71
CA GLU A 382 23.84 24.33 15.37
C GLU A 382 24.04 23.46 16.62
N HIS A 383 24.49 24.04 17.73
CA HIS A 383 24.58 23.32 19.01
C HIS A 383 23.21 22.91 19.56
N VAL A 384 22.21 23.79 19.41
CA VAL A 384 20.82 23.50 19.82
C VAL A 384 20.21 22.39 18.93
N GLU A 385 20.40 22.48 17.62
CA GLU A 385 19.92 21.47 16.66
C GLU A 385 20.60 20.11 16.86
N ALA A 386 21.92 20.11 17.08
CA ALA A 386 22.69 18.92 17.40
C ALA A 386 22.22 18.26 18.71
N ALA A 387 21.98 19.05 19.76
CA ALA A 387 21.50 18.55 21.05
C ALA A 387 20.09 17.94 20.95
N LEU A 388 19.17 18.60 20.23
CA LEU A 388 17.82 18.08 19.98
C LEU A 388 17.85 16.76 19.21
N LEU A 389 18.67 16.69 18.15
CA LEU A 389 18.80 15.50 17.32
C LEU A 389 19.45 14.35 18.09
N HIS A 390 20.51 14.61 18.85
CA HIS A 390 21.17 13.65 19.72
C HIS A 390 20.18 13.04 20.72
N ALA A 391 19.44 13.88 21.46
CA ALA A 391 18.46 13.41 22.44
C ALA A 391 17.33 12.58 21.84
N THR A 392 16.97 12.85 20.58
CA THR A 392 15.91 12.13 19.88
C THR A 392 16.41 10.78 19.36
N LEU A 393 17.66 10.70 18.90
CA LEU A 393 18.30 9.46 18.45
C LEU A 393 18.65 8.51 19.60
N ASP A 394 18.91 9.05 20.79
CA ASP A 394 19.21 8.28 22.02
C ASP A 394 17.96 7.88 22.82
N ALA A 395 16.78 8.39 22.45
CA ALA A 395 15.56 7.99 23.11
C ALA A 395 15.22 6.53 22.74
N PRO A 396 14.91 5.65 23.72
CA PRO A 396 14.37 4.33 23.39
C PRO A 396 13.09 4.51 22.57
N SER A 397 12.99 3.71 21.50
CA SER A 397 11.96 3.78 20.44
C SER A 397 10.55 3.63 20.97
#